data_AF-A0A256XJZ1-F1
#
_entry.id   AF-A0A256XJZ1-F1
#
_cell.length_a   1.000
_cell.length_b   1.000
_cell.length_c   1.000
_cell.angle_alpha   90.00
_cell.angle_beta   90.00
_cell.angle_gamma   90.00
#
_symmetry.space_group_name_H-M   'P 1'
#
loop_
_entity.id
_entity.type
_entity.pdbx_description
1 polymer ?
#
loop_
_entity_poly.entity_id
_entity_poly.type
_entity_poly.pdbx_seq_one_letter_code
_entity_poly.pdbx_strand_id
1 'polypeptide(L)'
;MLRFITTIIIISLLFSMIPASNSLQENIIISYGPFFNQSCIIDYDPLIDLNITIKINSIRIFENKEANIRLEIQINDRIFISPQWNTTDHNIEVNWSIQEDIPDDEKIVEIYIRLYDSNELCDINGEVDKKQAHILFDVRTGHWFGDDYLGDLSGYGRLNGNIDYDADGLNDLEEFWMFEWDSDPFRKDIFLEIDQMEPGPDGEGSWILTNGCKELLKNPFHKRNIVLHIDGGSMGEGEMIPFDSIIDNVELLELYNEYFLENNSNNWRRGVFRYGLIIYHHEKAAGKAFVGEGFPINSNVRGINSFQISKTAANQTMKVKNHSSDFIYATYIMHEMGHTMGIDIFNPPGCDNKNTVHPLFFGWWKYANYKSVMNYRYVHDILDYSDGTHGKYDYDDWGNLDLSWFEIPLNDLLYSIIQDVYQKFIKIH
;
A
#
# COMPACT_ATOMS: atom_id res chain seq x y z
N MET A 1 -23.61 -5.19 18.51
CA MET A 1 -22.47 -6.06 18.15
C MET A 1 -21.33 -5.09 17.87
N LEU A 2 -20.63 -4.66 18.93
CA LEU A 2 -19.69 -3.54 18.89
C LEU A 2 -18.31 -4.06 18.43
N ARG A 3 -17.68 -3.36 17.49
CA ARG A 3 -16.35 -3.65 16.95
C ARG A 3 -15.54 -2.35 17.07
N PHE A 4 -14.39 -2.41 17.73
CA PHE A 4 -13.51 -1.29 18.09
C PHE A 4 -12.07 -1.71 17.86
N ILE A 5 -11.31 -1.06 16.96
CA ILE A 5 -9.83 -1.12 16.92
C ILE A 5 -9.28 0.11 16.19
N THR A 6 -8.38 0.88 16.84
CA THR A 6 -7.04 1.24 16.29
C THR A 6 -6.19 2.07 17.27
N THR A 7 -4.89 1.77 17.34
CA THR A 7 -3.84 2.67 17.85
C THR A 7 -2.49 2.37 17.24
N ILE A 8 -1.89 3.42 16.67
CA ILE A 8 -0.54 3.43 16.10
C ILE A 8 0.45 3.98 17.12
N ILE A 9 1.53 3.26 17.37
CA ILE A 9 2.68 3.68 18.14
C ILE A 9 3.82 3.95 17.15
N ILE A 10 4.47 5.12 17.20
CA ILE A 10 5.72 5.36 16.46
C ILE A 10 6.89 5.21 17.45
N ILE A 11 7.70 4.17 17.29
CA ILE A 11 8.93 4.00 18.09
C ILE A 11 10.11 4.69 17.39
N SER A 12 10.61 5.80 17.96
CA SER A 12 11.93 6.32 17.58
C SER A 12 12.97 5.97 18.66
N LEU A 13 13.77 4.95 18.39
CA LEU A 13 14.92 4.57 19.21
C LEU A 13 16.11 5.48 18.86
N LEU A 14 16.48 6.40 19.75
CA LEU A 14 17.64 7.28 19.60
C LEU A 14 18.66 6.94 20.71
N PHE A 15 19.83 6.42 20.36
CA PHE A 15 20.85 5.99 21.31
C PHE A 15 22.08 6.90 21.28
N SER A 16 22.55 7.36 22.46
CA SER A 16 23.82 8.07 22.62
C SER A 16 24.68 7.41 23.70
N MET A 17 25.90 6.98 23.35
CA MET A 17 26.91 6.45 24.28
C MET A 17 27.75 7.58 24.88
N ILE A 18 27.88 7.65 26.22
CA ILE A 18 28.81 8.57 26.88
C ILE A 18 29.71 7.78 27.86
N PRO A 19 31.03 7.67 27.62
CA PRO A 19 31.93 7.01 28.56
C PRO A 19 32.41 7.97 29.66
N ALA A 20 32.36 7.52 30.91
CA ALA A 20 32.99 8.20 32.04
C ALA A 20 34.43 7.69 32.24
N SER A 21 35.41 8.60 32.21
CA SER A 21 36.83 8.29 32.45
C SER A 21 37.17 8.33 33.95
N ASN A 22 37.97 7.37 34.44
CA ASN A 22 39.12 7.67 35.32
C ASN A 22 40.08 6.49 35.52
N SER A 23 41.33 6.87 35.77
CA SER A 23 42.58 6.11 35.85
C SER A 23 42.86 5.45 37.20
N LEU A 24 43.65 4.36 37.21
CA LEU A 24 44.95 4.24 37.91
C LEU A 24 45.60 2.83 37.77
N GLN A 25 46.92 2.84 37.95
CA GLN A 25 47.95 1.86 37.59
C GLN A 25 48.16 0.66 38.55
N GLU A 26 48.50 -0.49 37.92
CA GLU A 26 49.58 -1.46 38.26
C GLU A 26 49.54 -2.49 39.42
N ASN A 27 49.70 -3.76 38.99
CA ASN A 27 50.64 -4.81 39.41
C ASN A 27 50.21 -6.05 40.26
N ILE A 28 50.13 -7.19 39.54
CA ILE A 28 50.71 -8.55 39.75
C ILE A 28 50.24 -9.41 40.96
N ILE A 29 49.74 -10.62 40.68
CA ILE A 29 50.32 -11.97 41.00
C ILE A 29 49.36 -13.05 40.46
N ILE A 30 49.84 -13.91 39.55
CA ILE A 30 49.14 -15.11 39.09
C ILE A 30 49.51 -16.28 40.02
N SER A 31 48.51 -16.87 40.67
CA SER A 31 48.62 -18.15 41.40
C SER A 31 47.42 -19.01 41.01
N TYR A 32 47.70 -20.12 40.31
CA TYR A 32 46.70 -21.08 39.89
C TYR A 32 46.22 -21.91 41.10
N GLY A 33 44.97 -21.68 41.50
CA GLY A 33 44.20 -22.45 42.48
C GLY A 33 42.94 -23.06 41.85
N PRO A 34 42.31 -24.04 42.48
CA PRO A 34 41.56 -25.12 41.83
C PRO A 34 40.28 -24.61 41.15
N PHE A 35 39.92 -25.28 40.04
CA PHE A 35 38.67 -25.14 39.28
C PHE A 35 37.50 -24.66 40.14
N PHE A 36 37.28 -23.34 40.14
CA PHE A 36 35.96 -22.80 40.37
C PHE A 36 35.17 -23.09 39.10
N ASN A 37 34.10 -23.85 39.27
CA ASN A 37 33.01 -23.92 38.32
C ASN A 37 32.34 -22.54 38.33
N GLN A 38 33.00 -21.54 37.76
CA GLN A 38 32.41 -20.26 37.50
C GLN A 38 31.62 -20.48 36.21
N SER A 39 30.32 -20.75 36.36
CA SER A 39 29.37 -20.38 35.33
C SER A 39 29.74 -18.96 34.95
N CYS A 40 30.34 -18.81 33.77
CA CYS A 40 30.62 -17.50 33.21
C CYS A 40 29.25 -16.85 33.14
N ILE A 41 29.02 -15.86 34.01
CA ILE A 41 27.87 -14.98 33.84
C ILE A 41 28.16 -14.35 32.48
N ILE A 42 27.35 -14.72 31.50
CA ILE A 42 27.41 -14.07 30.20
C ILE A 42 27.02 -12.65 30.52
N ASP A 43 27.91 -11.71 30.30
CA ASP A 43 27.67 -10.29 30.46
C ASP A 43 27.94 -9.72 29.09
N TYR A 44 26.87 -9.26 28.43
CA TYR A 44 26.93 -8.82 27.05
C TYR A 44 27.68 -7.49 26.90
N ASP A 45 27.82 -6.71 27.97
CA ASP A 45 28.72 -5.55 28.04
C ASP A 45 29.26 -5.33 29.47
N PRO A 46 30.33 -6.03 29.87
CA PRO A 46 30.85 -6.01 31.25
C PRO A 46 31.52 -4.71 31.67
N LEU A 47 31.43 -3.67 30.84
CA LEU A 47 32.02 -2.37 31.06
C LEU A 47 30.96 -1.30 31.38
N ILE A 48 29.67 -1.52 31.05
CA ILE A 48 28.59 -0.52 31.16
C ILE A 48 27.23 -1.21 31.37
N ASP A 49 26.44 -0.74 32.34
CA ASP A 49 25.04 -1.18 32.52
C ASP A 49 24.19 -0.78 31.30
N LEU A 50 23.52 -1.75 30.65
CA LEU A 50 22.72 -1.50 29.46
C LEU A 50 21.33 -0.97 29.81
N ASN A 51 20.90 0.07 29.07
CA ASN A 51 19.57 0.65 29.22
C ASN A 51 18.81 0.60 27.89
N ILE A 52 17.54 0.21 27.97
CA ILE A 52 16.60 0.32 26.85
C ILE A 52 15.75 1.59 26.99
N THR A 53 15.59 2.33 25.90
CA THR A 53 14.70 3.49 25.84
C THR A 53 13.57 3.19 24.88
N ILE A 54 12.32 3.21 25.34
CA ILE A 54 11.15 3.06 24.46
C ILE A 54 10.45 4.41 24.39
N LYS A 55 10.34 4.95 23.18
CA LYS A 55 9.69 6.24 22.92
C LYS A 55 8.50 6.04 22.00
N ILE A 56 7.32 6.46 22.44
CA ILE A 56 6.07 6.48 21.69
C ILE A 56 5.87 7.90 21.19
N ASN A 57 5.92 8.15 19.89
CA ASN A 57 5.79 9.52 19.37
C ASN A 57 4.33 9.94 19.24
N SER A 58 3.46 9.08 18.70
CA SER A 58 2.05 9.38 18.50
C SER A 58 1.16 8.18 18.80
N ILE A 59 -0.14 8.46 18.94
CA ILE A 59 -1.26 7.54 19.01
C ILE A 59 -2.33 8.00 18.03
N ARG A 60 -2.84 7.09 17.19
CA ARG A 60 -3.92 7.39 16.24
C ARG A 60 -5.19 6.61 16.52
N ILE A 61 -6.32 7.31 16.59
CA ILE A 61 -7.67 6.80 16.80
C ILE A 61 -8.47 7.08 15.54
N PHE A 62 -9.17 6.08 15.02
CA PHE A 62 -9.95 6.26 13.81
C PHE A 62 -11.45 6.44 14.10
N GLU A 63 -11.88 6.15 15.34
CA GLU A 63 -13.26 6.37 15.72
C GLU A 63 -13.56 7.84 15.97
N ASN A 64 -14.66 8.31 15.39
CA ASN A 64 -15.15 9.67 15.53
C ASN A 64 -15.89 9.85 16.87
N LYS A 65 -15.18 9.65 17.98
CA LYS A 65 -15.69 9.74 19.35
C LYS A 65 -14.66 10.39 20.28
N GLU A 66 -15.14 10.83 21.44
CA GLU A 66 -14.23 11.14 22.55
C GLU A 66 -13.52 9.86 23.00
N ALA A 67 -12.19 9.90 22.98
CA ALA A 67 -11.31 8.82 23.38
C ALA A 67 -10.51 9.21 24.61
N ASN A 68 -10.23 8.23 25.45
CA ASN A 68 -9.52 8.40 26.71
C ASN A 68 -8.37 7.39 26.78
N ILE A 69 -7.20 7.80 26.31
CA ILE A 69 -6.12 6.88 25.99
C ILE A 69 -5.11 6.75 27.13
N ARG A 70 -4.69 5.52 27.41
CA ARG A 70 -3.55 5.19 28.28
C ARG A 70 -2.73 4.06 27.67
N LEU A 71 -1.41 4.17 27.78
CA LEU A 71 -0.46 3.10 27.47
C LEU A 71 0.07 2.42 28.73
N GLU A 72 0.36 1.15 28.57
CA GLU A 72 1.09 0.35 29.52
C GLU A 72 2.20 -0.39 28.77
N ILE A 73 3.43 -0.17 29.19
CA ILE A 73 4.60 -0.88 28.66
C ILE A 73 5.18 -1.71 29.80
N GLN A 74 5.30 -3.00 29.57
CA GLN A 74 5.94 -3.92 30.50
C GLN A 74 7.28 -4.34 29.91
N ILE A 75 8.36 -4.19 30.68
CA ILE A 75 9.71 -4.66 30.34
C ILE A 75 10.08 -5.65 31.44
N ASN A 76 10.21 -6.93 31.08
CA ASN A 76 10.35 -8.02 32.05
C ASN A 76 9.24 -7.96 33.13
N ASP A 77 9.61 -7.76 34.40
CA ASP A 77 8.67 -7.69 35.54
C ASP A 77 8.20 -6.26 35.88
N ARG A 78 8.72 -5.23 35.20
CA ARG A 78 8.37 -3.83 35.49
C ARG A 78 7.31 -3.32 34.53
N ILE A 79 6.34 -2.59 35.08
CA ILE A 79 5.24 -2.00 34.33
C ILE A 79 5.33 -0.48 34.41
N PHE A 80 5.31 0.17 33.26
CA PHE A 80 5.27 1.61 33.09
C PHE A 80 3.91 2.01 32.54
N ILE A 81 3.31 3.04 33.14
CA ILE A 81 2.00 3.54 32.76
C ILE A 81 2.16 4.99 32.29
N SER A 82 1.60 5.31 31.13
CA SER A 82 1.63 6.65 30.59
C SER A 82 0.66 7.59 31.32
N PRO A 83 0.78 8.92 31.11
CA PRO A 83 -0.33 9.83 31.35
C PRO A 83 -1.58 9.41 30.56
N GLN A 84 -2.72 9.89 31.02
CA GLN A 84 -4.00 9.71 30.34
C GLN A 84 -4.23 10.86 29.35
N TRP A 85 -4.54 10.56 28.10
CA TRP A 85 -4.82 11.53 27.05
C TRP A 85 -6.29 11.49 26.63
N ASN A 86 -7.05 12.54 26.94
CA ASN A 86 -8.42 12.68 26.47
C ASN A 86 -8.42 13.49 25.17
N THR A 87 -9.03 12.97 24.12
CA THR A 87 -9.03 13.63 22.81
C THR A 87 -10.31 13.35 22.03
N THR A 88 -10.59 14.21 21.06
CA THR A 88 -11.47 13.93 19.91
C THR A 88 -10.70 13.89 18.60
N ASP A 89 -9.40 14.21 18.66
CA ASP A 89 -8.53 14.26 17.49
C ASP A 89 -8.11 12.84 17.13
N HIS A 90 -8.08 12.58 15.82
CA HIS A 90 -7.69 11.27 15.31
C HIS A 90 -6.21 11.01 15.55
N ASN A 91 -5.36 12.05 15.52
CA ASN A 91 -3.92 11.90 15.73
C ASN A 91 -3.47 12.66 16.97
N ILE A 92 -2.84 11.97 17.92
CA ILE A 92 -2.30 12.54 19.16
C ILE A 92 -0.78 12.41 19.13
N GLU A 93 -0.06 13.51 19.23
CA GLU A 93 1.38 13.47 19.51
C GLU A 93 1.60 13.31 21.01
N VAL A 94 1.94 12.10 21.45
CA VAL A 94 2.12 11.78 22.88
C VAL A 94 3.54 11.99 23.35
N ASN A 95 4.54 11.79 22.47
CA ASN A 95 5.96 11.94 22.73
C ASN A 95 6.39 11.39 24.11
N TRP A 96 5.85 10.23 24.48
CA TRP A 96 6.06 9.61 25.77
C TRP A 96 7.23 8.65 25.69
N SER A 97 8.21 8.79 26.59
CA SER A 97 9.39 7.93 26.62
C SER A 97 9.60 7.35 28.00
N ILE A 98 10.02 6.09 28.04
CA ILE A 98 10.53 5.42 29.22
C ILE A 98 11.96 4.96 28.97
N GLN A 99 12.73 4.84 30.04
CA GLN A 99 14.05 4.25 30.02
C GLN A 99 14.12 3.26 31.18
N GLU A 100 14.63 2.06 30.93
CA GLU A 100 14.77 1.01 31.92
C GLU A 100 16.10 0.30 31.77
N ASP A 101 16.67 -0.05 32.91
CA ASP A 101 17.88 -0.85 33.04
C ASP A 101 17.55 -2.30 32.70
N ILE A 102 18.33 -2.93 31.83
CA ILE A 102 18.07 -4.31 31.35
C ILE A 102 19.18 -5.25 31.80
N PRO A 103 18.87 -6.55 32.02
CA PRO A 103 19.89 -7.50 32.44
C PRO A 103 20.94 -7.69 31.34
N ASP A 104 22.20 -7.50 31.70
CA ASP A 104 23.33 -7.71 30.78
C ASP A 104 23.61 -9.21 30.55
N ASP A 105 22.96 -10.10 31.32
CA ASP A 105 23.07 -11.55 31.20
C ASP A 105 21.93 -12.24 30.46
N GLU A 106 20.92 -11.49 30.05
CA GLU A 106 19.81 -12.00 29.26
C GLU A 106 19.96 -11.66 27.78
N LYS A 107 19.84 -12.69 26.93
CA LYS A 107 19.97 -12.54 25.48
C LYS A 107 18.81 -11.72 24.90
N ILE A 108 17.62 -11.97 25.42
CA ILE A 108 16.36 -11.45 24.92
C ILE A 108 15.64 -10.78 26.08
N VAL A 109 15.25 -9.53 25.88
CA VAL A 109 14.36 -8.78 26.78
C VAL A 109 12.95 -8.81 26.19
N GLU A 110 11.97 -9.25 26.98
CA GLU A 110 10.57 -9.28 26.57
C GLU A 110 9.89 -7.96 26.92
N ILE A 111 9.23 -7.37 25.92
CA ILE A 111 8.52 -6.11 26.04
C ILE A 111 7.07 -6.35 25.62
N TYR A 112 6.13 -6.03 26.51
CA TYR A 112 4.71 -6.06 26.20
C TYR A 112 4.15 -4.65 26.16
N ILE A 113 3.38 -4.34 25.14
CA ILE A 113 2.71 -3.06 25.00
C ILE A 113 1.21 -3.29 24.99
N ARG A 114 0.49 -2.51 25.79
CA ARG A 114 -0.97 -2.52 25.89
C ARG A 114 -1.49 -1.11 25.79
N LEU A 115 -2.56 -0.93 25.03
CA LEU A 115 -3.26 0.34 24.94
C LEU A 115 -4.69 0.19 25.45
N TYR A 116 -5.11 1.16 26.23
CA TYR A 116 -6.46 1.27 26.76
C TYR A 116 -7.15 2.51 26.21
N ASP A 117 -8.42 2.36 25.83
CA ASP A 117 -9.40 3.45 25.76
C ASP A 117 -10.35 3.33 26.96
N SER A 118 -10.29 4.29 27.86
CA SER A 118 -10.88 4.26 29.19
C SER A 118 -10.43 3.03 29.98
N ASN A 119 -11.25 1.97 30.04
CA ASN A 119 -10.94 0.71 30.71
C ASN A 119 -10.93 -0.48 29.74
N GLU A 120 -11.12 -0.23 28.44
CA GLU A 120 -11.16 -1.27 27.42
C GLU A 120 -9.79 -1.42 26.76
N LEU A 121 -9.34 -2.67 26.63
CA LEU A 121 -8.07 -2.99 25.97
C LEU A 121 -8.26 -2.95 24.44
N CYS A 122 -7.45 -2.14 23.77
CA CYS A 122 -7.44 -1.98 22.32
C CYS A 122 -6.55 -3.05 21.69
N ASP A 123 -6.97 -3.55 20.52
CA ASP A 123 -6.13 -4.42 19.72
C ASP A 123 -5.04 -3.59 19.03
N ILE A 124 -3.79 -3.97 19.25
CA ILE A 124 -2.63 -3.32 18.63
C ILE A 124 -1.69 -4.34 17.98
N ASN A 125 -2.04 -5.62 17.99
CA ASN A 125 -1.20 -6.68 17.41
C ASN A 125 -1.92 -7.50 16.33
N GLY A 126 -3.17 -7.15 16.02
CA GLY A 126 -3.99 -7.84 15.02
C GLY A 126 -4.52 -9.19 15.50
N GLU A 127 -4.28 -9.57 16.76
CA GLU A 127 -4.80 -10.78 17.36
C GLU A 127 -5.95 -10.45 18.34
N VAL A 128 -7.17 -10.76 17.90
CA VAL A 128 -8.43 -10.51 18.63
C VAL A 128 -8.40 -10.99 20.09
N ASP A 129 -7.68 -12.07 20.37
CA ASP A 129 -7.64 -12.73 21.68
C ASP A 129 -6.54 -12.22 22.62
N LYS A 130 -5.45 -11.64 22.11
CA LYS A 130 -4.32 -11.18 22.94
C LYS A 130 -4.34 -9.68 23.16
N LYS A 131 -4.67 -8.87 22.13
CA LYS A 131 -4.75 -7.40 22.18
C LYS A 131 -3.58 -6.72 22.91
N GLN A 132 -2.39 -7.30 22.77
CA GLN A 132 -1.16 -6.78 23.35
C GLN A 132 -0.05 -7.06 22.35
N ALA A 133 0.81 -6.07 22.11
CA ALA A 133 1.97 -6.30 21.27
C ALA A 133 3.09 -6.93 22.11
N HIS A 134 3.77 -7.92 21.54
CA HIS A 134 4.90 -8.60 22.14
C HIS A 134 6.15 -8.38 21.27
N ILE A 135 7.11 -7.65 21.83
CA ILE A 135 8.39 -7.34 21.20
C ILE A 135 9.51 -8.06 21.96
N LEU A 136 10.37 -8.71 21.20
CA LEU A 136 11.53 -9.45 21.65
C LEU A 136 12.77 -8.66 21.23
N PHE A 137 13.48 -8.08 22.20
CA PHE A 137 14.65 -7.27 21.96
C PHE A 137 15.93 -8.09 22.16
N ASP A 138 16.77 -8.21 21.13
CA ASP A 138 18.06 -8.90 21.21
C ASP A 138 19.15 -7.92 21.68
N VAL A 139 19.52 -8.06 22.95
CA VAL A 139 20.50 -7.18 23.64
C VAL A 139 21.84 -7.14 22.91
N ARG A 140 22.19 -8.21 22.19
CA ARG A 140 23.51 -8.36 21.53
C ARG A 140 23.60 -7.58 20.23
N THR A 141 22.48 -7.39 19.56
CA THR A 141 22.43 -6.74 18.23
C THR A 141 21.75 -5.39 18.29
N GLY A 142 20.98 -5.11 19.33
CA GLY A 142 20.09 -3.95 19.41
C GLY A 142 18.90 -4.04 18.44
N HIS A 143 18.66 -5.22 17.84
CA HIS A 143 17.53 -5.45 16.95
C HIS A 143 16.35 -6.02 17.74
N TRP A 144 15.14 -5.83 17.22
CA TRP A 144 13.93 -6.39 17.80
C TRP A 144 13.13 -7.20 16.76
N PHE A 145 12.28 -8.07 17.26
CA PHE A 145 11.36 -8.91 16.50
C PHE A 145 10.12 -9.25 17.32
N GLY A 146 9.14 -9.97 16.75
CA GLY A 146 7.88 -10.30 17.42
C GLY A 146 6.68 -9.78 16.62
N ASP A 147 5.76 -9.11 17.30
CA ASP A 147 4.59 -8.48 16.67
C ASP A 147 4.96 -7.25 15.79
N ASP A 148 6.21 -6.77 15.91
CA ASP A 148 6.87 -5.84 15.00
C ASP A 148 8.36 -6.22 14.92
N TYR A 149 9.03 -5.91 13.81
CA TYR A 149 10.45 -6.24 13.65
C TYR A 149 11.20 -5.22 12.78
N LEU A 150 12.49 -5.08 13.06
CA LEU A 150 13.36 -4.19 12.28
C LEU A 150 13.39 -4.65 10.81
N GLY A 151 12.90 -3.79 9.90
CA GLY A 151 12.84 -4.06 8.47
C GLY A 151 11.57 -4.76 7.98
N ASP A 152 10.49 -4.77 8.77
CA ASP A 152 9.15 -5.04 8.24
C ASP A 152 8.68 -3.96 7.25
N LEU A 153 7.51 -4.15 6.63
CA LEU A 153 6.97 -3.23 5.62
C LEU A 153 6.78 -1.80 6.16
N SER A 154 6.63 -1.64 7.47
CA SER A 154 6.51 -0.34 8.11
C SER A 154 7.86 0.36 8.32
N GLY A 155 8.95 -0.41 8.27
CA GLY A 155 10.35 0.01 8.34
C GLY A 155 10.83 0.38 9.74
N TYR A 156 9.96 0.86 10.63
CA TYR A 156 10.31 1.39 11.95
C TYR A 156 9.15 1.33 12.96
N GLY A 157 9.00 0.22 13.69
CA GLY A 157 8.39 0.19 15.02
C GLY A 157 6.91 0.56 15.07
N ARG A 158 6.06 -0.12 14.30
CA ARG A 158 4.61 0.13 14.20
C ARG A 158 3.79 -1.09 14.61
N LEU A 159 2.66 -0.82 15.24
CA LEU A 159 1.76 -1.83 15.77
C LEU A 159 0.35 -1.63 15.20
N ASN A 160 -0.26 -2.75 14.77
CA ASN A 160 -1.53 -2.90 14.02
C ASN A 160 -1.48 -2.61 12.50
N GLY A 161 -2.32 -3.31 11.71
CA GLY A 161 -2.45 -3.05 10.26
C GLY A 161 -2.95 -4.21 9.39
N ASN A 162 -4.17 -4.72 9.54
CA ASN A 162 -4.70 -5.79 8.66
C ASN A 162 -6.23 -5.79 8.45
N ILE A 163 -6.95 -4.77 8.94
CA ILE A 163 -8.41 -4.70 8.74
C ILE A 163 -8.72 -3.64 7.69
N ASP A 164 -9.32 -4.09 6.60
CA ASP A 164 -10.03 -3.25 5.62
C ASP A 164 -11.51 -3.13 6.07
N TYR A 165 -11.90 -1.94 6.53
CA TYR A 165 -13.21 -1.71 7.15
C TYR A 165 -14.30 -1.38 6.14
N ASP A 166 -13.97 -0.77 5.00
CA ASP A 166 -14.92 -0.31 3.99
C ASP A 166 -14.89 -1.12 2.69
N ALA A 167 -14.05 -2.15 2.66
CA ALA A 167 -13.86 -3.13 1.60
C ALA A 167 -13.39 -2.48 0.29
N ASP A 168 -12.44 -1.55 0.36
CA ASP A 168 -11.80 -0.93 -0.79
C ASP A 168 -10.47 -1.58 -1.23
N GLY A 169 -9.99 -2.55 -0.46
CA GLY A 169 -8.70 -3.20 -0.67
C GLY A 169 -7.51 -2.50 0.00
N LEU A 170 -7.77 -1.56 0.92
CA LEU A 170 -6.76 -0.90 1.74
C LEU A 170 -7.03 -1.23 3.21
N ASN A 171 -6.02 -1.78 3.88
CA ASN A 171 -6.11 -2.01 5.32
C ASN A 171 -5.79 -0.73 6.12
N ASP A 172 -6.09 -0.74 7.41
CA ASP A 172 -5.87 0.38 8.32
C ASP A 172 -4.42 0.88 8.42
N LEU A 173 -3.41 0.07 8.05
CA LEU A 173 -2.01 0.50 7.95
C LEU A 173 -1.69 1.15 6.60
N GLU A 174 -2.26 0.66 5.50
CA GLU A 174 -2.15 1.26 4.17
C GLU A 174 -2.82 2.64 4.13
N GLU A 175 -4.04 2.73 4.66
CA GLU A 175 -4.76 3.98 4.89
C GLU A 175 -3.96 4.97 5.75
N PHE A 176 -3.22 4.45 6.74
CA PHE A 176 -2.32 5.28 7.53
C PHE A 176 -1.17 5.84 6.70
N TRP A 177 -0.53 5.03 5.85
CA TRP A 177 0.53 5.52 4.95
C TRP A 177 0.04 6.66 4.09
N MET A 178 -1.24 6.63 3.72
CA MET A 178 -1.84 7.60 2.82
C MET A 178 -2.53 8.78 3.50
N PHE A 179 -2.46 8.87 4.83
CA PHE A 179 -3.16 9.90 5.60
C PHE A 179 -2.83 11.34 5.20
N GLU A 180 -1.59 11.63 4.79
CA GLU A 180 -1.21 12.98 4.32
C GLU A 180 -2.09 13.44 3.14
N TRP A 181 -2.65 12.48 2.40
CA TRP A 181 -3.55 12.69 1.27
C TRP A 181 -5.02 12.45 1.62
N ASP A 182 -5.39 12.52 2.90
CA ASP A 182 -6.79 12.45 3.39
C ASP A 182 -7.45 11.08 3.22
N SER A 183 -6.67 9.99 3.29
CA SER A 183 -7.19 8.62 3.41
C SER A 183 -8.03 8.43 4.68
N ASP A 184 -9.14 7.72 4.57
CA ASP A 184 -10.08 7.40 5.66
C ASP A 184 -10.50 5.92 5.60
N PRO A 185 -10.13 5.08 6.59
CA PRO A 185 -10.44 3.64 6.54
C PRO A 185 -11.94 3.31 6.62
N PHE A 186 -12.81 4.30 6.85
CA PHE A 186 -14.26 4.10 6.82
C PHE A 186 -14.94 4.64 5.57
N ARG A 187 -14.16 5.15 4.61
CA ARG A 187 -14.65 5.75 3.37
C ARG A 187 -13.72 5.41 2.21
N LYS A 188 -14.16 4.42 1.44
CA LYS A 188 -13.62 3.99 0.15
C LYS A 188 -12.72 5.01 -0.53
N ASP A 189 -11.44 4.71 -0.51
CA ASP A 189 -10.37 5.44 -1.14
C ASP A 189 -9.80 4.60 -2.31
N ILE A 190 -9.40 5.28 -3.38
CA ILE A 190 -8.72 4.65 -4.51
C ILE A 190 -7.47 5.47 -4.78
N PHE A 191 -6.31 4.83 -4.67
CA PHE A 191 -5.04 5.43 -5.06
C PHE A 191 -4.64 4.97 -6.47
N LEU A 192 -4.42 5.96 -7.34
CA LEU A 192 -3.99 5.77 -8.71
C LEU A 192 -2.73 6.58 -8.94
N GLU A 193 -1.65 5.92 -9.30
CA GLU A 193 -0.46 6.55 -9.84
C GLU A 193 -0.54 6.57 -11.35
N ILE A 194 -0.17 7.70 -11.98
CA ILE A 194 -0.07 7.80 -13.43
C ILE A 194 1.29 8.34 -13.81
N ASP A 195 2.11 7.44 -14.37
CA ASP A 195 3.36 7.79 -15.03
C ASP A 195 3.15 7.95 -16.53
N GLN A 196 4.11 8.62 -17.15
CA GLN A 196 4.08 8.85 -18.58
C GLN A 196 5.48 8.92 -19.19
N MET A 197 5.54 8.62 -20.48
CA MET A 197 6.78 8.76 -21.24
C MET A 197 7.16 10.21 -21.49
N GLU A 198 8.46 10.46 -21.54
CA GLU A 198 9.06 11.69 -22.04
C GLU A 198 8.59 11.98 -23.48
N PRO A 199 8.57 13.26 -23.89
CA PRO A 199 8.38 13.60 -25.28
C PRO A 199 9.42 12.90 -26.15
N GLY A 200 8.98 12.38 -27.31
CA GLY A 200 9.87 11.83 -28.29
C GLY A 200 10.83 12.89 -28.86
N PRO A 201 11.86 12.46 -29.62
CA PRO A 201 12.91 13.34 -30.13
C PRO A 201 12.39 14.55 -30.90
N ASP A 202 11.23 14.41 -31.56
CA ASP A 202 10.57 15.46 -32.34
C ASP A 202 9.46 16.21 -31.57
N GLY A 203 9.38 16.04 -30.25
CA GLY A 203 8.36 16.64 -29.37
C GLY A 203 6.99 15.93 -29.42
N GLU A 204 6.90 14.83 -30.16
CA GLU A 204 5.77 13.91 -30.14
C GLU A 204 5.58 13.29 -28.76
N GLY A 205 4.40 12.71 -28.49
CA GLY A 205 4.21 12.03 -27.21
C GLY A 205 3.97 12.95 -26.00
N SER A 206 4.23 14.26 -26.06
CA SER A 206 4.07 15.20 -24.93
C SER A 206 2.63 15.37 -24.43
N TRP A 207 2.29 14.68 -23.35
CA TRP A 207 1.10 14.93 -22.54
C TRP A 207 1.61 15.11 -21.11
N ILE A 208 0.81 15.73 -20.26
CA ILE A 208 1.03 15.77 -18.81
C ILE A 208 -0.36 15.65 -18.22
N LEU A 209 -0.51 14.83 -17.17
CA LEU A 209 -1.77 14.70 -16.47
C LEU A 209 -2.22 16.07 -15.93
N THR A 210 -3.23 16.64 -16.58
CA THR A 210 -3.74 17.98 -16.24
C THR A 210 -4.69 17.91 -15.04
N ASN A 211 -4.78 19.01 -14.29
CA ASN A 211 -5.79 19.14 -13.23
C ASN A 211 -7.22 19.00 -13.79
N GLY A 212 -7.47 19.43 -15.03
CA GLY A 212 -8.76 19.25 -15.69
C GLY A 212 -9.13 17.78 -15.87
N CYS A 213 -8.17 16.95 -16.28
CA CYS A 213 -8.34 15.50 -16.37
C CYS A 213 -8.59 14.88 -14.98
N LYS A 214 -7.79 15.25 -13.97
CA LYS A 214 -7.95 14.75 -12.59
C LYS A 214 -9.35 15.05 -12.03
N GLU A 215 -9.83 16.27 -12.18
CA GLU A 215 -11.16 16.65 -11.68
C GLU A 215 -12.29 15.95 -12.45
N LEU A 216 -12.14 15.75 -13.76
CA LEU A 216 -13.09 14.96 -14.55
C LEU A 216 -13.17 13.51 -14.04
N LEU A 217 -12.03 12.88 -13.77
CA LEU A 217 -11.94 11.51 -13.26
C LEU A 217 -12.52 11.36 -11.85
N LYS A 218 -12.30 12.33 -10.96
CA LYS A 218 -12.81 12.29 -9.58
C LYS A 218 -14.33 12.36 -9.51
N ASN A 219 -14.96 13.13 -10.39
CA ASN A 219 -16.40 13.45 -10.31
C ASN A 219 -17.34 12.23 -10.24
N PRO A 220 -17.21 11.18 -11.07
CA PRO A 220 -18.05 9.98 -10.99
C PRO A 220 -17.93 9.21 -9.66
N PHE A 221 -16.73 9.12 -9.10
CA PHE A 221 -16.46 8.43 -7.83
C PHE A 221 -16.97 9.24 -6.63
N HIS A 222 -16.69 10.55 -6.60
CA HIS A 222 -17.06 11.42 -5.48
C HIS A 222 -18.58 11.49 -5.28
N LYS A 223 -19.36 11.43 -6.36
CA LYS A 223 -20.84 11.35 -6.30
C LYS A 223 -21.35 10.12 -5.54
N ARG A 224 -20.51 9.10 -5.38
CA ARG A 224 -20.83 7.81 -4.76
C ARG A 224 -20.07 7.60 -3.44
N ASN A 225 -19.53 8.67 -2.87
CA ASN A 225 -18.75 8.64 -1.62
C ASN A 225 -17.53 7.70 -1.72
N ILE A 226 -16.88 7.69 -2.89
CA ILE A 226 -15.58 7.07 -3.13
C ILE A 226 -14.63 8.20 -3.49
N VAL A 227 -13.49 8.32 -2.82
CA VAL A 227 -12.51 9.36 -3.08
C VAL A 227 -11.40 8.79 -3.97
N LEU A 228 -11.11 9.48 -5.07
CA LEU A 228 -10.08 9.08 -6.02
C LEU A 228 -8.86 9.99 -5.87
N HIS A 229 -7.78 9.41 -5.35
CA HIS A 229 -6.47 10.03 -5.21
C HIS A 229 -5.64 9.74 -6.46
N ILE A 230 -5.20 10.79 -7.14
CA ILE A 230 -4.45 10.65 -8.39
C ILE A 230 -3.07 11.27 -8.24
N ASP A 231 -2.08 10.40 -8.10
CA ASP A 231 -0.68 10.74 -8.09
C ASP A 231 -0.13 10.86 -9.52
N GLY A 232 0.73 11.85 -9.72
CA GLY A 232 1.50 12.02 -10.94
C GLY A 232 2.79 12.76 -10.64
N GLY A 233 3.47 12.36 -9.56
CA GLY A 233 4.69 13.01 -9.05
C GLY A 233 4.54 13.77 -7.72
N SER A 234 3.41 13.67 -7.03
CA SER A 234 3.04 14.51 -5.89
C SER A 234 2.76 13.78 -4.58
N MET A 235 2.62 12.44 -4.61
CA MET A 235 2.38 11.60 -3.43
C MET A 235 3.61 10.74 -3.11
N GLY A 236 4.78 11.40 -3.09
CA GLY A 236 6.06 10.82 -2.69
C GLY A 236 6.92 10.31 -3.86
N GLU A 237 6.31 9.84 -4.95
CA GLU A 237 6.99 9.26 -6.12
C GLU A 237 6.28 9.68 -7.43
N GLY A 238 6.76 9.18 -8.57
CA GLY A 238 6.25 9.45 -9.91
C GLY A 238 7.28 10.17 -10.78
N GLU A 239 7.62 9.57 -11.91
CA GLU A 239 8.65 10.08 -12.80
C GLU A 239 8.29 9.94 -14.29
N MET A 240 9.09 10.61 -15.12
CA MET A 240 8.95 10.52 -16.57
C MET A 240 9.76 9.33 -17.07
N ILE A 241 9.11 8.42 -17.78
CA ILE A 241 9.76 7.25 -18.36
C ILE A 241 10.46 7.64 -19.67
N PRO A 242 11.68 7.15 -19.95
CA PRO A 242 12.34 7.40 -21.22
C PRO A 242 11.45 7.06 -22.41
N PHE A 243 11.48 7.90 -23.44
CA PHE A 243 10.66 7.68 -24.63
C PHE A 243 11.01 6.36 -25.32
N ASP A 244 9.99 5.52 -25.52
CA ASP A 244 10.02 4.43 -26.49
C ASP A 244 8.92 4.61 -27.54
N SER A 245 9.28 4.37 -28.78
CA SER A 245 8.38 4.46 -29.92
C SER A 245 7.35 3.33 -29.98
N ILE A 246 7.65 2.14 -29.44
CA ILE A 246 6.73 0.99 -29.43
C ILE A 246 7.01 0.17 -28.18
N ILE A 247 5.96 -0.10 -27.41
CA ILE A 247 6.03 -0.96 -26.23
C ILE A 247 5.23 -2.25 -26.47
N ASP A 248 5.80 -3.38 -26.07
CA ASP A 248 5.13 -4.68 -26.00
C ASP A 248 4.76 -5.08 -24.56
N ASN A 249 4.14 -6.26 -24.39
CA ASN A 249 3.70 -6.69 -23.06
C ASN A 249 4.83 -7.07 -22.10
N VAL A 250 5.99 -7.47 -22.61
CA VAL A 250 7.15 -7.80 -21.78
C VAL A 250 7.74 -6.51 -21.23
N GLU A 251 7.91 -5.51 -22.10
CA GLU A 251 8.39 -4.18 -21.71
C GLU A 251 7.46 -3.49 -20.70
N LEU A 252 6.13 -3.67 -20.80
CA LEU A 252 5.20 -3.16 -19.78
C LEU A 252 5.48 -3.71 -18.37
N LEU A 253 5.86 -4.98 -18.26
CA LEU A 253 6.20 -5.60 -16.97
C LEU A 253 7.55 -5.10 -16.45
N GLU A 254 8.50 -4.87 -17.36
CA GLU A 254 9.79 -4.27 -17.03
C GLU A 254 9.62 -2.83 -16.52
N LEU A 255 8.79 -2.02 -17.19
CA LEU A 255 8.46 -0.66 -16.76
C LEU A 255 7.74 -0.63 -15.41
N TYR A 256 6.76 -1.52 -15.19
CA TYR A 256 6.10 -1.65 -13.89
C TYR A 256 7.12 -1.98 -12.79
N ASN A 257 8.02 -2.93 -13.03
CA ASN A 257 9.01 -3.30 -12.01
C ASN A 257 10.06 -2.20 -11.79
N GLU A 258 10.50 -1.50 -12.84
CA GLU A 258 11.55 -0.48 -12.76
C GLU A 258 11.05 0.82 -12.15
N TYR A 259 9.90 1.33 -12.60
CA TYR A 259 9.41 2.67 -12.26
C TYR A 259 8.41 2.66 -11.10
N PHE A 260 7.44 1.73 -11.10
CA PHE A 260 6.44 1.68 -10.04
C PHE A 260 6.94 0.95 -8.78
N LEU A 261 7.69 -0.13 -8.95
CA LEU A 261 8.26 -0.87 -7.80
C LEU A 261 9.69 -0.45 -7.45
N GLU A 262 10.36 0.38 -8.25
CA GLU A 262 11.79 0.73 -8.08
C GLU A 262 12.73 -0.49 -7.97
N ASN A 263 12.41 -1.58 -8.68
CA ASN A 263 13.06 -2.88 -8.56
C ASN A 263 13.01 -3.48 -7.13
N ASN A 264 12.08 -3.02 -6.30
CA ASN A 264 11.86 -3.48 -4.94
C ASN A 264 10.51 -4.22 -4.86
N SER A 265 10.56 -5.56 -4.83
CA SER A 265 9.36 -6.42 -4.70
C SER A 265 8.58 -6.24 -3.40
N ASN A 266 9.13 -5.53 -2.42
CA ASN A 266 8.50 -5.19 -1.16
C ASN A 266 8.11 -3.70 -1.10
N ASN A 267 8.11 -3.00 -2.24
CA ASN A 267 7.64 -1.62 -2.30
C ASN A 267 6.18 -1.56 -1.82
N TRP A 268 5.94 -0.71 -0.83
CA TRP A 268 4.65 -0.56 -0.16
C TRP A 268 3.57 -0.05 -1.11
N ARG A 269 3.95 0.69 -2.18
CA ARG A 269 3.02 1.20 -3.20
C ARG A 269 2.24 0.10 -3.88
N ARG A 270 2.80 -1.12 -3.97
CA ARG A 270 2.11 -2.30 -4.51
C ARG A 270 0.79 -2.60 -3.80
N GLY A 271 0.72 -2.41 -2.48
CA GLY A 271 -0.48 -2.68 -1.68
C GLY A 271 -1.52 -1.56 -1.75
N VAL A 272 -1.13 -0.39 -2.24
CA VAL A 272 -1.94 0.84 -2.14
C VAL A 272 -2.41 1.33 -3.51
N PHE A 273 -1.48 1.45 -4.45
CA PHE A 273 -1.69 2.11 -5.71
C PHE A 273 -2.04 1.13 -6.83
N ARG A 274 -2.96 1.56 -7.68
CA ARG A 274 -3.03 1.09 -9.07
C ARG A 274 -2.04 1.88 -9.91
N TYR A 275 -1.40 1.22 -10.87
CA TYR A 275 -0.42 1.85 -11.73
C TYR A 275 -0.95 2.08 -13.15
N GLY A 276 -1.10 3.34 -13.53
CA GLY A 276 -1.45 3.76 -14.89
C GLY A 276 -0.21 4.24 -15.64
N LEU A 277 -0.05 3.77 -16.88
CA LEU A 277 1.08 4.15 -17.71
C LEU A 277 0.64 4.77 -19.04
N ILE A 278 1.06 5.99 -19.31
CA ILE A 278 0.82 6.66 -20.60
C ILE A 278 2.05 6.48 -21.50
N ILE A 279 1.94 5.57 -22.47
CA ILE A 279 3.00 5.29 -23.44
C ILE A 279 2.71 5.94 -24.79
N TYR A 280 3.75 6.04 -25.62
CA TYR A 280 3.57 6.58 -26.98
C TYR A 280 2.71 5.66 -27.87
N HIS A 281 3.07 4.38 -27.97
CA HIS A 281 2.35 3.40 -28.77
C HIS A 281 2.55 1.98 -28.23
N HIS A 282 1.47 1.24 -28.06
CA HIS A 282 1.50 -0.20 -27.82
C HIS A 282 1.27 -0.97 -29.11
N GLU A 283 2.00 -2.06 -29.33
CA GLU A 283 1.99 -2.84 -30.58
C GLU A 283 0.57 -3.32 -30.99
N LYS A 284 -0.31 -3.57 -30.02
CA LYS A 284 -1.57 -4.30 -30.24
C LYS A 284 -2.83 -3.70 -29.63
N ALA A 285 -2.74 -2.67 -28.80
CA ALA A 285 -3.88 -2.23 -27.96
C ALA A 285 -3.91 -0.71 -27.76
N ALA A 286 -5.11 -0.12 -27.74
CA ALA A 286 -5.28 1.31 -27.48
C ALA A 286 -5.15 1.65 -25.99
N GLY A 287 -5.75 0.80 -25.15
CA GLY A 287 -5.54 0.72 -23.72
C GLY A 287 -5.58 -0.75 -23.33
N LYS A 288 -4.93 -1.10 -22.22
CA LYS A 288 -4.92 -2.47 -21.71
C LYS A 288 -4.57 -2.50 -20.22
N ALA A 289 -5.48 -3.06 -19.43
CA ALA A 289 -5.20 -3.51 -18.08
C ALA A 289 -4.39 -4.81 -18.05
N PHE A 290 -3.49 -4.93 -17.07
CA PHE A 290 -2.60 -6.07 -16.88
C PHE A 290 -2.23 -6.26 -15.40
N VAL A 291 -1.73 -7.45 -15.09
CA VAL A 291 -1.14 -7.77 -13.79
C VAL A 291 0.35 -7.42 -13.86
N GLY A 292 0.82 -6.50 -13.01
CA GLY A 292 2.21 -6.04 -13.00
C GLY A 292 3.21 -7.08 -12.47
N GLU A 293 2.75 -7.98 -11.58
CA GLU A 293 3.57 -9.02 -10.97
C GLU A 293 3.01 -10.43 -11.23
N GLY A 294 3.87 -11.35 -11.65
CA GLY A 294 3.52 -12.75 -11.84
C GLY A 294 3.42 -13.16 -13.31
N PHE A 295 2.94 -14.39 -13.54
CA PHE A 295 2.77 -14.88 -14.91
C PHE A 295 1.67 -14.08 -15.61
N PRO A 296 1.74 -13.83 -16.92
CA PRO A 296 0.64 -13.26 -17.68
C PRO A 296 -0.55 -14.24 -17.67
N ILE A 297 -1.35 -14.17 -16.61
CA ILE A 297 -2.61 -14.88 -16.54
C ILE A 297 -3.59 -14.08 -17.40
N ASN A 298 -4.51 -14.81 -18.03
CA ASN A 298 -5.49 -14.25 -18.95
C ASN A 298 -6.21 -13.01 -18.35
N SER A 299 -6.70 -12.13 -19.23
CA SER A 299 -7.79 -11.20 -18.89
C SER A 299 -8.86 -11.99 -18.12
N ASN A 300 -9.30 -11.49 -16.97
CA ASN A 300 -10.18 -12.14 -15.98
C ASN A 300 -9.49 -12.87 -14.81
N VAL A 301 -8.54 -12.21 -14.15
CA VAL A 301 -8.02 -12.67 -12.85
C VAL A 301 -8.00 -11.52 -11.85
N ARG A 302 -8.15 -11.86 -10.56
CA ARG A 302 -7.84 -10.95 -9.45
C ARG A 302 -6.33 -10.66 -9.45
N GLY A 303 -5.94 -9.45 -9.08
CA GLY A 303 -4.57 -8.95 -9.16
C GLY A 303 -4.29 -8.02 -10.34
N ILE A 304 -5.31 -7.65 -11.14
CA ILE A 304 -5.13 -6.64 -12.20
C ILE A 304 -4.97 -5.28 -11.53
N ASN A 305 -3.71 -4.88 -11.36
CA ASN A 305 -3.31 -3.68 -10.63
C ASN A 305 -2.77 -2.56 -11.52
N SER A 306 -2.60 -2.83 -12.82
CA SER A 306 -1.95 -1.90 -13.72
C SER A 306 -2.71 -1.76 -15.04
N PHE A 307 -2.49 -0.65 -15.75
CA PHE A 307 -2.95 -0.48 -17.11
C PHE A 307 -2.05 0.45 -17.92
N GLN A 308 -2.08 0.31 -19.25
CA GLN A 308 -1.45 1.25 -20.17
C GLN A 308 -2.47 1.94 -21.05
N ILE A 309 -2.15 3.16 -21.49
CA ILE A 309 -2.88 3.89 -22.52
C ILE A 309 -1.89 4.36 -23.59
N SER A 310 -2.20 4.03 -24.83
CA SER A 310 -1.43 4.46 -26.00
C SER A 310 -1.85 5.83 -26.46
N LYS A 311 -0.92 6.78 -26.42
CA LYS A 311 -1.13 8.14 -26.87
C LYS A 311 -1.50 8.24 -28.35
N THR A 312 -0.87 7.46 -29.21
CA THR A 312 -1.23 7.37 -30.63
C THR A 312 -2.71 7.03 -30.83
N ALA A 313 -3.29 6.16 -30.00
CA ALA A 313 -4.71 5.82 -30.04
C ALA A 313 -5.58 6.98 -29.51
N ALA A 314 -5.22 7.58 -28.37
CA ALA A 314 -5.90 8.77 -27.86
C ALA A 314 -5.93 9.92 -28.88
N ASN A 315 -4.81 10.16 -29.57
CA ASN A 315 -4.69 11.13 -30.66
C ASN A 315 -5.60 10.83 -31.86
N GLN A 316 -5.77 9.55 -32.21
CA GLN A 316 -6.73 9.17 -33.25
C GLN A 316 -8.17 9.41 -32.80
N THR A 317 -8.51 9.07 -31.56
CA THR A 317 -9.82 9.32 -30.98
C THR A 317 -10.14 10.82 -30.96
N MET A 318 -9.20 11.68 -30.54
CA MET A 318 -9.37 13.14 -30.55
C MET A 318 -9.61 13.74 -31.94
N LYS A 319 -9.16 13.09 -33.02
CA LYS A 319 -9.44 13.55 -34.40
C LYS A 319 -10.87 13.25 -34.84
N VAL A 320 -11.49 12.22 -34.27
CA VAL A 320 -12.82 11.73 -34.66
C VAL A 320 -13.90 12.23 -33.71
N LYS A 321 -13.56 12.41 -32.43
CA LYS A 321 -14.46 12.84 -31.37
C LYS A 321 -14.32 14.33 -31.09
N ASN A 322 -15.45 15.00 -30.93
CA ASN A 322 -15.50 16.43 -30.60
C ASN A 322 -15.46 16.65 -29.06
N HIS A 323 -14.42 16.12 -28.42
CA HIS A 323 -14.19 16.23 -26.98
C HIS A 323 -12.79 16.79 -26.70
N SER A 324 -12.59 17.37 -25.51
CA SER A 324 -11.27 17.86 -25.10
C SER A 324 -10.30 16.69 -24.89
N SER A 325 -8.99 16.98 -24.93
CA SER A 325 -7.95 15.99 -24.59
C SER A 325 -8.18 15.41 -23.20
N ASP A 326 -8.47 16.26 -22.21
CA ASP A 326 -8.71 15.85 -20.83
C ASP A 326 -9.87 14.86 -20.73
N PHE A 327 -10.95 15.09 -21.48
CA PHE A 327 -12.09 14.17 -21.49
C PHE A 327 -11.72 12.83 -22.13
N ILE A 328 -11.00 12.83 -23.27
CA ILE A 328 -10.60 11.58 -23.92
C ILE A 328 -9.68 10.76 -23.01
N TYR A 329 -8.66 11.37 -22.40
CA TYR A 329 -7.78 10.67 -21.46
C TYR A 329 -8.54 10.18 -20.22
N ALA A 330 -9.43 11.00 -19.64
CA ALA A 330 -10.28 10.58 -18.53
C ALA A 330 -11.13 9.36 -18.91
N THR A 331 -11.66 9.29 -20.14
CA THR A 331 -12.43 8.11 -20.56
C THR A 331 -11.58 6.85 -20.70
N TYR A 332 -10.35 6.95 -21.23
CA TYR A 332 -9.44 5.81 -21.29
C TYR A 332 -9.05 5.34 -19.88
N ILE A 333 -8.64 6.28 -19.01
CA ILE A 333 -8.24 5.96 -17.63
C ILE A 333 -9.41 5.30 -16.88
N MET A 334 -10.60 5.89 -16.94
CA MET A 334 -11.77 5.31 -16.28
C MET A 334 -12.16 3.95 -16.88
N HIS A 335 -12.04 3.75 -18.19
CA HIS A 335 -12.28 2.44 -18.82
C HIS A 335 -11.34 1.37 -18.25
N GLU A 336 -10.03 1.63 -18.28
CA GLU A 336 -9.03 0.66 -17.80
C GLU A 336 -9.10 0.44 -16.29
N MET A 337 -9.42 1.48 -15.52
CA MET A 337 -9.71 1.34 -14.09
C MET A 337 -10.88 0.39 -13.82
N GLY A 338 -11.90 0.34 -14.69
CA GLY A 338 -12.99 -0.63 -14.56
C GLY A 338 -12.49 -2.08 -14.50
N HIS A 339 -11.44 -2.39 -15.28
CA HIS A 339 -10.79 -3.69 -15.26
C HIS A 339 -9.97 -3.96 -14.00
N THR A 340 -9.33 -2.93 -13.43
CA THR A 340 -8.65 -3.05 -12.12
C THR A 340 -9.63 -3.15 -10.94
N MET A 341 -10.93 -3.04 -11.20
CA MET A 341 -12.03 -3.17 -10.24
C MET A 341 -13.00 -4.30 -10.57
N GLY A 342 -12.56 -5.28 -11.37
CA GLY A 342 -13.28 -6.54 -11.58
C GLY A 342 -14.30 -6.58 -12.72
N ILE A 343 -14.44 -5.52 -13.52
CA ILE A 343 -15.23 -5.59 -14.76
C ILE A 343 -14.37 -6.28 -15.82
N ASP A 344 -14.84 -7.41 -16.36
CA ASP A 344 -14.08 -8.18 -17.34
C ASP A 344 -14.66 -8.05 -18.76
N ILE A 345 -13.82 -8.34 -19.74
CA ILE A 345 -14.17 -8.34 -21.16
C ILE A 345 -15.34 -9.31 -21.38
N PHE A 346 -16.44 -8.83 -21.96
CA PHE A 346 -17.70 -9.57 -22.12
C PHE A 346 -18.37 -10.03 -20.82
N ASN A 347 -17.93 -9.55 -19.66
CA ASN A 347 -18.58 -9.74 -18.37
C ASN A 347 -18.67 -8.40 -17.61
N PRO A 348 -19.72 -7.60 -17.88
CA PRO A 348 -20.98 -7.98 -18.55
C PRO A 348 -20.86 -8.10 -20.08
N PRO A 349 -21.78 -8.81 -20.78
CA PRO A 349 -21.69 -9.04 -22.23
C PRO A 349 -21.64 -7.81 -23.15
N GLY A 350 -21.92 -6.62 -22.61
CA GLY A 350 -21.78 -5.34 -23.31
C GLY A 350 -20.40 -4.69 -23.14
N CYS A 351 -19.61 -5.10 -22.15
CA CYS A 351 -18.24 -4.65 -21.88
C CYS A 351 -17.31 -5.10 -23.01
N ASP A 352 -16.48 -4.19 -23.51
CA ASP A 352 -15.49 -4.40 -24.60
C ASP A 352 -16.03 -5.05 -25.86
N ASN A 353 -17.34 -4.98 -26.04
CA ASN A 353 -17.98 -5.74 -27.09
C ASN A 353 -17.83 -5.00 -28.42
N LYS A 354 -16.89 -5.42 -29.25
CA LYS A 354 -16.68 -4.86 -30.60
C LYS A 354 -17.93 -4.87 -31.48
N ASN A 355 -18.96 -5.68 -31.18
CA ASN A 355 -20.25 -5.62 -31.88
C ASN A 355 -21.12 -4.43 -31.45
N THR A 356 -20.67 -3.56 -30.54
CA THR A 356 -21.39 -2.34 -30.11
C THR A 356 -20.85 -1.07 -30.75
N VAL A 357 -19.84 -1.15 -31.63
CA VAL A 357 -19.19 0.04 -32.23
C VAL A 357 -19.92 0.63 -33.43
N HIS A 358 -20.81 -0.13 -34.09
CA HIS A 358 -21.47 0.33 -35.32
C HIS A 358 -22.95 -0.07 -35.39
N PRO A 359 -23.87 0.81 -35.86
CA PRO A 359 -25.31 0.53 -35.95
C PRO A 359 -25.72 -0.68 -36.80
N LEU A 360 -24.85 -1.18 -37.67
CA LEU A 360 -25.11 -2.40 -38.45
C LEU A 360 -24.90 -3.69 -37.65
N PHE A 361 -24.22 -3.62 -36.51
CA PHE A 361 -23.99 -4.77 -35.65
C PHE A 361 -25.13 -4.93 -34.64
N PHE A 362 -25.55 -6.17 -34.39
CA PHE A 362 -26.67 -6.46 -33.48
C PHE A 362 -26.37 -6.00 -32.04
N GLY A 363 -25.11 -6.07 -31.61
CA GLY A 363 -24.68 -5.62 -30.29
C GLY A 363 -24.99 -4.14 -30.03
N TRP A 364 -24.87 -3.28 -31.05
CA TRP A 364 -25.18 -1.84 -30.95
C TRP A 364 -26.57 -1.58 -30.40
N TRP A 365 -27.57 -2.35 -30.87
CA TRP A 365 -28.95 -2.22 -30.45
C TRP A 365 -29.24 -3.00 -29.17
N LYS A 366 -28.69 -4.21 -29.04
CA LYS A 366 -28.90 -5.07 -27.88
C LYS A 366 -28.41 -4.43 -26.58
N TYR A 367 -27.24 -3.80 -26.63
CA TYR A 367 -26.60 -3.15 -25.47
C TYR A 367 -26.69 -1.62 -25.53
N ALA A 368 -27.70 -1.08 -26.21
CA ALA A 368 -27.94 0.36 -26.32
C ALA A 368 -28.24 1.05 -24.99
N ASN A 369 -28.82 0.28 -24.06
CA ASN A 369 -29.14 0.75 -22.73
C ASN A 369 -27.94 0.68 -21.79
N TYR A 370 -26.90 -0.10 -22.12
CA TYR A 370 -25.69 -0.20 -21.29
C TYR A 370 -24.87 1.08 -21.36
N LYS A 371 -25.22 2.09 -20.55
CA LYS A 371 -24.62 3.43 -20.51
C LYS A 371 -23.40 3.43 -19.61
N SER A 372 -22.33 2.82 -20.10
CA SER A 372 -21.06 2.73 -19.38
C SER A 372 -19.88 3.07 -20.27
N VAL A 373 -18.85 3.67 -19.68
CA VAL A 373 -17.54 3.82 -20.31
C VAL A 373 -16.93 2.46 -20.71
N MET A 374 -17.39 1.35 -20.13
CA MET A 374 -17.01 -0.02 -20.48
C MET A 374 -17.61 -0.51 -21.81
N ASN A 375 -18.65 0.17 -22.33
CA ASN A 375 -19.28 -0.17 -23.60
C ASN A 375 -18.63 0.61 -24.74
N TYR A 376 -18.05 -0.07 -25.74
CA TYR A 376 -17.42 0.62 -26.89
C TYR A 376 -18.35 1.50 -27.72
N ARG A 377 -19.67 1.39 -27.54
CA ARG A 377 -20.62 2.36 -28.09
C ARG A 377 -20.46 3.76 -27.49
N TYR A 378 -20.08 3.83 -26.21
CA TYR A 378 -20.08 5.05 -25.39
C TYR A 378 -18.71 5.38 -24.78
N VAL A 379 -17.71 4.49 -24.88
CA VAL A 379 -16.39 4.60 -24.24
C VAL A 379 -15.71 5.96 -24.38
N HIS A 380 -15.97 6.73 -25.45
CA HIS A 380 -15.39 8.07 -25.64
C HIS A 380 -16.44 9.18 -25.76
N ASP A 381 -17.66 8.92 -25.29
CA ASP A 381 -18.80 9.85 -25.31
C ASP A 381 -19.40 10.08 -23.92
N ILE A 382 -19.15 9.18 -22.96
CA ILE A 382 -19.56 9.31 -21.55
C ILE A 382 -18.39 9.04 -20.61
N LEU A 383 -18.45 9.66 -19.43
CA LEU A 383 -17.48 9.49 -18.35
C LEU A 383 -18.23 9.10 -17.07
N ASP A 384 -18.78 7.89 -17.05
CA ASP A 384 -19.40 7.26 -15.89
C ASP A 384 -19.49 5.74 -16.15
N TYR A 385 -19.54 4.93 -15.09
CA TYR A 385 -19.99 3.55 -15.21
C TYR A 385 -21.52 3.50 -15.15
N SER A 386 -22.09 2.39 -15.61
CA SER A 386 -23.54 2.19 -15.55
C SER A 386 -24.00 1.89 -14.11
N ASP A 387 -25.19 2.40 -13.75
CA ASP A 387 -25.90 2.10 -12.51
C ASP A 387 -27.08 1.11 -12.71
N GLY A 388 -27.21 0.54 -13.90
CA GLY A 388 -28.25 -0.44 -14.24
C GLY A 388 -29.68 0.13 -14.37
N THR A 389 -29.85 1.45 -14.32
CA THR A 389 -31.18 2.08 -14.29
C THR A 389 -31.84 2.25 -15.67
N HIS A 390 -31.11 2.04 -16.77
CA HIS A 390 -31.58 2.28 -18.14
C HIS A 390 -32.31 1.06 -18.77
N GLY A 391 -32.66 0.06 -17.96
CA GLY A 391 -33.55 -1.02 -18.33
C GLY A 391 -32.83 -2.24 -18.89
N LYS A 392 -33.44 -2.92 -19.89
CA LYS A 392 -32.97 -4.25 -20.32
C LYS A 392 -31.54 -4.19 -20.86
N TYR A 393 -30.70 -5.11 -20.39
CA TYR A 393 -29.27 -5.23 -20.73
C TYR A 393 -28.40 -4.05 -20.29
N ASP A 394 -28.91 -3.19 -19.39
CA ASP A 394 -28.09 -2.25 -18.64
C ASP A 394 -27.55 -2.97 -17.40
N TYR A 395 -26.25 -3.25 -17.39
CA TYR A 395 -25.60 -3.88 -16.25
C TYR A 395 -25.23 -2.81 -15.24
N ASP A 396 -25.47 -3.06 -13.95
CA ASP A 396 -25.06 -2.15 -12.87
C ASP A 396 -23.58 -2.37 -12.58
N ASP A 397 -22.72 -1.62 -13.27
CA ASP A 397 -21.27 -1.68 -13.04
C ASP A 397 -20.93 -1.19 -11.63
N TRP A 398 -21.47 -0.02 -11.24
CA TRP A 398 -21.17 0.60 -9.95
C TRP A 398 -21.51 -0.31 -8.76
N GLY A 399 -22.67 -0.98 -8.81
CA GLY A 399 -23.08 -1.91 -7.77
C GLY A 399 -22.27 -3.22 -7.73
N ASN A 400 -21.44 -3.49 -8.74
CA ASN A 400 -20.65 -4.71 -8.86
C ASN A 400 -19.13 -4.48 -8.96
N LEU A 401 -18.65 -3.24 -8.74
CA LEU A 401 -17.21 -2.98 -8.62
C LEU A 401 -16.65 -3.69 -7.39
N ASP A 402 -15.53 -4.39 -7.57
CA ASP A 402 -14.70 -4.90 -6.49
C ASP A 402 -13.44 -4.03 -6.42
N LEU A 403 -13.42 -3.11 -5.45
CA LEU A 403 -12.27 -2.22 -5.25
C LEU A 403 -11.04 -2.98 -4.74
N SER A 404 -11.18 -4.16 -4.15
CA SER A 404 -10.05 -5.01 -3.74
C SER A 404 -9.47 -5.86 -4.89
N TRP A 405 -10.00 -5.71 -6.11
CA TRP A 405 -9.64 -6.59 -7.23
C TRP A 405 -8.18 -6.47 -7.68
N PHE A 406 -7.53 -5.35 -7.39
CA PHE A 406 -6.12 -5.12 -7.73
C PHE A 406 -5.15 -5.93 -6.85
N GLU A 407 -5.58 -6.39 -5.67
CA GLU A 407 -4.74 -7.17 -4.78
C GLU A 407 -4.42 -8.54 -5.38
N ILE A 408 -3.16 -8.95 -5.30
CA ILE A 408 -2.74 -10.29 -5.73
C ILE A 408 -3.08 -11.29 -4.60
N PRO A 409 -3.85 -12.36 -4.87
CA PRO A 409 -4.13 -13.37 -3.85
C PRO A 409 -2.83 -13.99 -3.31
N LEU A 410 -2.70 -14.09 -1.98
CA LEU A 410 -1.49 -14.59 -1.29
C LEU A 410 -0.95 -15.94 -1.83
N ASN A 411 -1.86 -16.83 -2.26
CA ASN A 411 -1.50 -18.13 -2.82
C ASN A 411 -0.84 -18.02 -4.21
N ASP A 412 -1.21 -17.02 -5.00
CA ASP A 412 -0.68 -16.80 -6.34
C ASP A 412 0.68 -16.09 -6.30
N LEU A 413 0.90 -15.24 -5.29
CA LEU A 413 2.21 -14.65 -4.99
C LEU A 413 3.24 -15.72 -4.59
N LEU A 414 2.86 -16.68 -3.74
CA LEU A 414 3.73 -17.79 -3.37
C LEU A 414 4.08 -18.66 -4.58
N TYR A 415 3.11 -18.89 -5.47
CA TYR A 415 3.34 -19.65 -6.70
C TYR A 415 4.27 -18.91 -7.68
N SER A 416 4.11 -17.58 -7.83
CA SER A 416 4.97 -16.77 -8.71
C SER A 416 6.43 -16.73 -8.20
N ILE A 417 6.63 -16.56 -6.89
CA ILE A 417 7.95 -16.58 -6.24
C ILE A 417 8.63 -17.94 -6.44
N ILE A 418 7.90 -19.05 -6.23
CA ILE A 418 8.45 -20.41 -6.41
C ILE A 418 8.90 -20.63 -7.86
N GLN A 419 8.13 -20.14 -8.84
CA GLN A 419 8.47 -20.29 -10.26
C GLN A 419 9.66 -19.41 -10.68
N ASP A 420 9.76 -18.18 -10.19
CA ASP A 420 10.90 -17.30 -10.47
C ASP A 420 12.22 -17.87 -9.90
N VAL A 421 12.19 -18.37 -8.66
CA VAL A 421 13.33 -19.07 -8.04
C VAL A 421 13.71 -20.31 -8.87
N TYR A 422 12.72 -21.08 -9.34
CA TYR A 422 12.96 -22.28 -10.14
C TYR A 422 13.60 -21.96 -11.51
N GLN A 423 13.16 -20.88 -12.19
CA GLN A 423 13.73 -20.45 -13.47
C GLN A 423 15.13 -19.85 -13.33
N LYS A 424 15.39 -19.08 -12.26
CA LYS A 424 16.73 -18.61 -11.92
C LYS A 424 17.67 -19.79 -11.63
N PHE A 425 17.18 -20.85 -10.99
CA PHE A 425 17.93 -22.09 -10.79
C PHE A 425 18.26 -22.82 -12.10
N ILE A 426 17.32 -22.87 -13.05
CA ILE A 426 17.52 -23.53 -14.34
C ILE A 426 18.50 -22.76 -15.24
N LYS A 427 18.55 -21.42 -15.16
CA LYS A 427 19.53 -20.61 -15.93
C LYS A 427 20.97 -20.69 -15.38
N ILE A 428 21.17 -21.24 -14.18
CA ILE A 428 22.50 -21.42 -13.54
C ILE A 428 23.07 -22.83 -13.81
N HIS A 429 22.34 -23.69 -14.54
CA HIS A 429 22.78 -25.00 -14.99
C HIS A 429 22.63 -25.14 -16.51
#